data_AF-A0A8T5GGM8-F1
#
_entry.id   AF-A0A8T5GGM8-F1
#
_cell.length_a   1.000
_cell.length_b   1.000
_cell.length_c   1.000
_cell.angle_alpha   90.00
_cell.angle_beta   90.00
_cell.angle_gamma   90.00
#
_symmetry.space_group_name_H-M   'P 1'
#
loop_
_entity.id
_entity.type
_entity.pdbx_description
1 polymer ?
#
loop_
_entity_poly.entity_id
_entity_poly.type
_entity_poly.pdbx_seq_one_letter_code
_entity_poly.pdbx_strand_id
1 'polypeptide(L)'
;DLGKVKEVNTRFNKVIDEISFLKEKTLADPATKEVIVNELKNKEIIDVFASIEQDFEELRQQLARQEISRERISDFVESLRTKKTFSFTETTKSILFLEQVIGILKSSHITIKPEFVGTIDLGSLAIELGLYKTNSGVIVERERFASALASLLGRKLLKNLIFETDNAKIFLRASTEVTVETDNSHLKTISRLSRE
;
A
#
# COMPACT_ATOMS: atom_id res chain seq x y z
N ASP A 1 25.19 0.11 3.49
CA ASP A 1 26.49 -0.17 4.13
C ASP A 1 27.37 1.08 4.03
N LEU A 2 27.43 1.88 5.10
CA LEU A 2 28.01 3.23 5.10
C LEU A 2 29.55 3.23 5.05
N GLY A 3 30.19 2.10 5.38
CA GLY A 3 31.65 1.95 5.33
C GLY A 3 32.18 1.98 3.90
N LYS A 4 31.53 1.25 2.99
CA LYS A 4 31.92 1.19 1.57
C LYS A 4 31.80 2.54 0.87
N VAL A 5 30.76 3.32 1.17
CA VAL A 5 30.55 4.66 0.59
C VAL A 5 31.65 5.64 1.01
N LYS A 6 32.11 5.57 2.26
CA LYS A 6 33.24 6.38 2.73
C LYS A 6 34.54 6.00 2.04
N GLU A 7 34.76 4.70 1.81
CA GLU A 7 35.97 4.22 1.13
C GLU A 7 36.02 4.67 -0.33
N VAL A 8 34.90 4.59 -1.05
CA VAL A 8 34.77 5.07 -2.44
C VAL A 8 35.00 6.57 -2.53
N ASN A 9 34.38 7.37 -1.65
CA ASN A 9 34.61 8.82 -1.63
C ASN A 9 36.06 9.18 -1.31
N THR A 10 36.73 8.40 -0.45
CA THR A 10 38.14 8.62 -0.13
C THR A 10 39.04 8.34 -1.33
N ARG A 11 38.75 7.27 -2.10
CA ARG A 11 39.49 6.95 -3.33
C ARG A 11 39.23 8.00 -4.42
N PHE A 12 38.00 8.46 -4.55
CA PHE A 12 37.63 9.49 -5.53
C PHE A 12 38.30 10.84 -5.24
N ASN A 13 38.35 11.24 -3.97
CA ASN A 13 39.05 12.47 -3.58
C ASN A 13 40.57 12.39 -3.85
N LYS A 14 41.19 11.23 -3.63
CA LYS A 14 42.60 11.03 -4.01
C LYS A 14 42.83 11.20 -5.51
N VAL A 15 41.93 10.70 -6.35
CA VAL A 15 42.02 10.87 -7.81
C VAL A 15 41.86 12.34 -8.20
N ILE A 16 40.94 13.07 -7.57
CA ILE A 16 40.75 14.52 -7.80
C ILE A 16 42.00 15.31 -7.39
N ASP A 17 42.60 14.98 -6.24
CA ASP A 17 43.81 15.64 -5.74
C ASP A 17 45.00 15.38 -6.66
N GLU A 18 45.16 14.15 -7.14
CA GLU A 18 46.23 13.76 -8.08
C GLU A 18 46.07 14.48 -9.44
N ILE A 19 44.84 14.54 -9.98
CA ILE A 19 44.54 15.28 -11.21
C ILE A 19 44.80 16.79 -11.03
N SER A 20 44.46 17.33 -9.87
CA SER A 20 44.68 18.75 -9.56
C SER A 20 46.18 19.07 -9.46
N PHE A 21 46.96 18.21 -8.80
CA PHE A 21 48.42 18.31 -8.73
C PHE A 21 49.07 18.23 -10.12
N LEU A 22 48.63 17.28 -10.96
CA LEU A 22 49.14 17.12 -12.31
C LEU A 22 48.79 18.34 -13.19
N LYS A 23 47.61 18.93 -13.00
CA LYS A 23 47.16 20.15 -13.69
C LYS A 23 47.98 21.39 -13.30
N GLU A 24 48.29 21.55 -12.02
CA GLU A 24 49.18 22.63 -11.55
C GLU A 24 50.59 22.48 -12.15
N LYS A 25 51.11 21.25 -12.20
CA LYS A 25 52.42 20.96 -12.79
C LYS A 25 52.47 21.21 -14.31
N THR A 26 51.37 20.95 -15.03
CA THR A 26 51.26 21.22 -16.48
C THR A 26 51.13 22.71 -16.81
N LEU A 27 50.64 23.52 -15.87
CA LEU A 27 50.55 24.98 -16.04
C LEU A 27 51.89 25.68 -15.81
N ALA A 28 52.80 25.07 -15.04
CA ALA A 28 54.11 25.64 -14.69
C ALA A 28 55.19 25.46 -15.77
N ASP A 29 55.12 24.41 -16.59
CA ASP A 29 56.06 24.17 -17.71
C ASP A 29 55.36 23.44 -18.89
N PRO A 30 55.11 24.13 -20.02
CA PRO A 30 54.48 23.55 -21.21
C PRO A 30 55.27 22.42 -21.87
N ALA A 31 56.59 22.35 -21.67
CA ALA A 31 57.45 21.30 -22.23
C ALA A 31 57.28 19.95 -21.53
N THR A 32 56.70 19.92 -20.32
CA THR A 32 56.46 18.68 -19.55
C THR A 32 55.15 17.98 -19.93
N LYS A 33 54.33 18.58 -20.81
CA LYS A 33 53.00 18.09 -21.18
C LYS A 33 53.02 16.74 -21.90
N GLU A 34 53.98 16.52 -22.81
CA GLU A 34 54.11 15.23 -23.52
C GLU A 34 54.62 14.10 -22.60
N VAL A 35 55.49 14.42 -21.64
CA VAL A 35 55.99 13.46 -20.64
C VAL A 35 54.86 13.04 -19.69
N ILE A 36 54.05 13.98 -19.22
CA ILE A 36 52.89 13.72 -18.35
C ILE A 36 51.79 12.95 -19.10
N VAL A 37 51.53 13.27 -20.38
CA VAL A 37 50.56 12.52 -21.21
C VAL A 37 51.01 11.09 -21.45
N ASN A 38 52.31 10.85 -21.65
CA ASN A 38 52.85 9.49 -21.79
C ASN A 38 52.88 8.73 -20.45
N GLU A 39 53.12 9.40 -19.31
CA GLU A 39 52.97 8.78 -17.99
C GLU A 39 51.51 8.43 -17.66
N LEU A 40 50.55 9.30 -18.01
CA LEU A 40 49.10 9.06 -17.84
C LEU A 40 48.57 7.92 -18.71
N LYS A 41 49.15 7.71 -19.90
CA LYS A 41 48.83 6.57 -20.77
C LYS A 41 49.41 5.25 -20.23
N ASN A 42 50.52 5.30 -19.50
CA ASN A 42 51.22 4.11 -18.98
C ASN A 42 50.77 3.71 -17.57
N LYS A 43 50.28 4.64 -16.74
CA LYS A 43 49.79 4.34 -15.39
C LYS A 43 48.29 4.14 -15.44
N GLU A 44 47.84 2.89 -15.30
CA GLU A 44 46.67 2.34 -14.57
C GLU A 44 45.34 3.13 -14.50
N ILE A 45 45.20 4.28 -15.13
CA ILE A 45 44.05 5.19 -15.04
C ILE A 45 42.88 4.63 -15.85
N ILE A 46 43.17 3.95 -16.95
CA ILE A 46 42.16 3.22 -17.73
C ILE A 46 41.60 2.07 -16.88
N ASP A 47 42.44 1.34 -16.15
CA ASP A 47 42.01 0.26 -15.26
C ASP A 47 41.23 0.78 -14.05
N VAL A 48 41.65 1.92 -13.49
CA VAL A 48 40.90 2.60 -12.41
C VAL A 48 39.54 3.09 -12.91
N PHE A 49 39.45 3.61 -14.14
CA PHE A 49 38.18 4.04 -14.71
C PHE A 49 37.24 2.86 -14.97
N ALA A 50 37.76 1.74 -15.50
CA ALA A 50 37.01 0.51 -15.68
C ALA A 50 36.51 -0.07 -14.34
N SER A 51 37.34 -0.01 -13.29
CA SER A 51 36.93 -0.41 -11.93
C SER A 51 35.81 0.47 -11.38
N ILE A 52 35.84 1.77 -11.66
CA ILE A 52 34.78 2.70 -11.23
C ILE A 52 33.46 2.42 -11.98
N GLU A 53 33.51 2.15 -13.28
CA GLU A 53 32.31 1.77 -14.05
C GLU A 53 31.70 0.46 -13.51
N GLN A 54 32.55 -0.52 -13.15
CA GLN A 54 32.10 -1.77 -12.55
C GLN A 54 31.46 -1.54 -11.16
N ASP A 55 32.06 -0.69 -10.32
CA ASP A 55 31.51 -0.30 -9.03
C ASP A 55 30.15 0.41 -9.19
N PHE A 56 29.99 1.26 -10.21
CA PHE A 56 28.72 1.91 -10.55
C PHE A 56 27.67 0.93 -11.04
N GLU A 57 28.01 -0.06 -11.86
CA GLU A 57 27.08 -1.09 -12.31
C GLU A 57 26.68 -2.01 -11.15
N GLU A 58 27.61 -2.35 -10.24
CA GLU A 58 27.28 -3.07 -9.01
C GLU A 58 26.35 -2.27 -8.10
N LEU A 59 26.59 -0.96 -7.95
CA LEU A 59 25.67 -0.06 -7.24
C LEU A 59 24.30 0.00 -7.90
N ARG A 60 24.24 0.06 -9.24
CA ARG A 60 22.99 0.03 -10.00
C ARG A 60 22.24 -1.29 -9.77
N GLN A 61 22.94 -2.41 -9.80
CA GLN A 61 22.38 -3.73 -9.51
C GLN A 61 21.93 -3.86 -8.05
N GLN A 62 22.66 -3.27 -7.10
CA GLN A 62 22.25 -3.25 -5.69
C GLN A 62 21.01 -2.37 -5.46
N LEU A 63 20.91 -1.22 -6.14
CA LEU A 63 19.71 -0.37 -6.12
C LEU A 63 18.50 -1.09 -6.73
N ALA A 64 18.68 -1.77 -7.86
CA ALA A 64 17.65 -2.62 -8.45
C ALA A 64 17.25 -3.78 -7.51
N ARG A 65 18.22 -4.41 -6.83
CA ARG A 65 17.95 -5.43 -5.78
C ARG A 65 17.23 -4.83 -4.56
N GLN A 66 17.45 -3.55 -4.23
CA GLN A 66 16.70 -2.86 -3.18
C GLN A 66 15.28 -2.48 -3.64
N GLU A 67 15.04 -2.17 -4.91
CA GLU A 67 13.68 -2.06 -5.46
C GLU A 67 12.92 -3.39 -5.32
N ILE A 68 13.57 -4.52 -5.62
CA ILE A 68 13.02 -5.86 -5.35
C ILE A 68 12.73 -6.07 -3.85
N SER A 69 13.48 -5.44 -2.95
CA SER A 69 13.19 -5.48 -1.50
C SER A 69 11.97 -4.64 -1.09
N ARG A 70 11.67 -3.55 -1.80
CA ARG A 70 10.45 -2.75 -1.57
C ARG A 70 9.20 -3.50 -2.00
N GLU A 71 9.24 -4.23 -3.10
CA GLU A 71 8.14 -5.12 -3.50
C GLU A 71 7.86 -6.17 -2.43
N ARG A 72 8.91 -6.80 -1.86
CA ARG A 72 8.75 -7.75 -0.75
C ARG A 72 8.16 -7.11 0.51
N ILE A 73 8.52 -5.86 0.82
CA ILE A 73 7.92 -5.11 1.93
C ILE A 73 6.46 -4.79 1.63
N SER A 74 6.13 -4.38 0.40
CA SER A 74 4.76 -4.15 -0.04
C SER A 74 3.92 -5.43 0.07
N ASP A 75 4.43 -6.55 -0.42
CA ASP A 75 3.75 -7.86 -0.34
C ASP A 75 3.57 -8.32 1.11
N PHE A 76 4.57 -8.08 1.97
CA PHE A 76 4.49 -8.34 3.39
C PHE A 76 3.42 -7.48 4.08
N VAL A 77 3.42 -6.17 3.84
CA VAL A 77 2.41 -5.25 4.38
C VAL A 77 1.02 -5.62 3.86
N GLU A 78 0.89 -5.99 2.59
CA GLU A 78 -0.38 -6.47 2.01
C GLU A 78 -0.81 -7.80 2.62
N SER A 79 0.11 -8.70 2.98
CA SER A 79 -0.22 -9.97 3.65
C SER A 79 -0.77 -9.77 5.08
N LEU A 80 -0.40 -8.66 5.73
CA LEU A 80 -0.85 -8.30 7.07
C LEU A 80 -2.10 -7.41 7.06
N ARG A 81 -2.56 -6.94 5.89
CA ARG A 81 -3.71 -6.05 5.81
C ARG A 81 -5.00 -6.79 6.19
N THR A 82 -5.67 -6.28 7.22
CA THR A 82 -6.97 -6.78 7.72
C THR A 82 -8.10 -5.77 7.56
N LYS A 83 -7.79 -4.57 7.04
CA LYS A 83 -8.76 -3.49 6.89
C LYS A 83 -8.59 -2.79 5.56
N LYS A 84 -9.71 -2.47 4.90
CA LYS A 84 -9.71 -1.67 3.66
C LYS A 84 -11.00 -0.87 3.52
N THR A 85 -10.85 0.34 2.99
CA THR A 85 -11.97 1.22 2.65
C THR A 85 -12.20 1.19 1.14
N PHE A 86 -13.46 1.14 0.76
CA PHE A 86 -13.95 1.09 -0.61
C PHE A 86 -14.89 2.29 -0.82
N SER A 87 -14.62 3.06 -1.87
CA SER A 87 -15.41 4.23 -2.24
C SER A 87 -16.11 3.97 -3.57
N PHE A 88 -17.40 4.29 -3.62
CA PHE A 88 -18.25 4.06 -4.79
C PHE A 88 -18.79 5.39 -5.32
N THR A 89 -19.03 5.47 -6.63
CA THR A 89 -19.64 6.67 -7.24
C THR A 89 -21.14 6.77 -6.95
N GLU A 90 -21.79 5.63 -6.71
CA GLU A 90 -23.24 5.51 -6.57
C GLU A 90 -23.60 4.62 -5.38
N THR A 91 -24.67 4.98 -4.66
CA THR A 91 -25.19 4.18 -3.54
C THR A 91 -25.60 2.76 -3.98
N THR A 92 -26.15 2.62 -5.18
CA THR A 92 -26.54 1.31 -5.73
C THR A 92 -25.36 0.35 -5.84
N LYS A 93 -24.19 0.84 -6.29
CA LYS A 93 -22.96 0.04 -6.35
C LYS A 93 -22.47 -0.37 -4.96
N SER A 94 -22.58 0.53 -3.98
CA SER A 94 -22.26 0.21 -2.58
C SER A 94 -23.18 -0.87 -2.02
N ILE A 95 -24.47 -0.86 -2.35
CA ILE A 95 -25.43 -1.87 -1.89
C ILE A 95 -25.12 -3.23 -2.51
N LEU A 96 -24.92 -3.29 -3.83
CA LEU A 96 -24.53 -4.53 -4.53
C LEU A 96 -23.23 -5.11 -3.95
N PHE A 97 -22.25 -4.25 -3.68
CA PHE A 97 -21.01 -4.66 -3.04
C PHE A 97 -21.24 -5.24 -1.64
N LEU A 98 -22.08 -4.62 -0.81
CA LEU A 98 -22.41 -5.16 0.52
C LEU A 98 -23.05 -6.54 0.45
N GLU A 99 -23.98 -6.76 -0.49
CA GLU A 99 -24.62 -8.06 -0.70
C GLU A 99 -23.60 -9.14 -1.09
N GLN A 100 -22.70 -8.83 -2.03
CA GLN A 100 -21.64 -9.74 -2.45
C GLN A 100 -20.65 -10.05 -1.33
N VAL A 101 -20.27 -9.05 -0.53
CA VAL A 101 -19.36 -9.21 0.62
C VAL A 101 -19.96 -10.15 1.65
N ILE A 102 -21.23 -9.95 2.04
CA ILE A 102 -21.92 -10.87 2.95
C ILE A 102 -21.99 -12.29 2.36
N GLY A 103 -22.17 -12.40 1.04
CA GLY A 103 -22.10 -13.67 0.32
C GLY A 103 -20.76 -14.41 0.49
N ILE A 104 -19.64 -13.69 0.39
CA ILE A 104 -18.28 -14.23 0.55
C ILE A 104 -18.00 -14.66 1.99
N LEU A 105 -18.44 -13.88 2.97
CA LEU A 105 -18.17 -14.13 4.39
C LEU A 105 -18.90 -15.37 4.94
N LYS A 106 -19.82 -15.94 4.16
CA LYS A 106 -20.62 -17.15 4.46
C LYS A 106 -21.32 -17.10 5.82
N SER A 107 -21.63 -15.91 6.31
CA SER A 107 -22.27 -15.70 7.60
C SER A 107 -23.75 -16.06 7.52
N SER A 108 -24.27 -16.78 8.52
CA SER A 108 -25.69 -17.14 8.61
C SER A 108 -26.54 -15.97 9.10
N HIS A 109 -25.98 -15.15 9.99
CA HIS A 109 -26.61 -13.99 10.59
C HIS A 109 -25.71 -12.76 10.47
N ILE A 110 -26.33 -11.60 10.37
CA ILE A 110 -25.69 -10.30 10.31
C ILE A 110 -26.34 -9.42 11.38
N THR A 111 -25.53 -8.89 12.28
CA THR A 111 -25.98 -7.90 13.26
C THR A 111 -25.82 -6.51 12.65
N ILE A 112 -26.92 -5.78 12.52
CA ILE A 112 -26.95 -4.39 12.08
C ILE A 112 -27.05 -3.50 13.31
N LYS A 113 -26.06 -2.62 13.51
CA LYS A 113 -26.02 -1.68 14.63
C LYS A 113 -25.63 -0.28 14.16
N PRO A 114 -26.07 0.79 14.83
CA PRO A 114 -25.53 2.12 14.57
C PRO A 114 -24.07 2.19 15.02
N GLU A 115 -23.25 2.96 14.29
CA GLU A 115 -21.85 3.21 14.68
C GLU A 115 -21.76 3.95 16.01
N PHE A 116 -22.70 4.88 16.24
CA PHE A 116 -22.82 5.63 17.49
C PHE A 116 -24.23 5.47 18.07
N VAL A 117 -24.31 5.19 19.37
CA VAL A 117 -25.59 5.05 20.08
C VAL A 117 -26.42 6.33 19.92
N GLY A 118 -27.71 6.19 19.63
CA GLY A 118 -28.66 7.31 19.49
C GLY A 118 -28.69 7.98 18.12
N THR A 119 -27.87 7.55 17.15
CA THR A 119 -27.87 8.15 15.80
C THR A 119 -28.98 7.64 14.88
N ILE A 120 -29.46 6.42 15.09
CA ILE A 120 -30.45 5.75 14.23
C ILE A 120 -31.40 4.90 15.08
N ASP A 121 -32.69 4.99 14.82
CA ASP A 121 -33.68 4.05 15.36
C ASP A 121 -33.87 2.86 14.41
N LEU A 122 -33.31 1.71 14.79
CA LEU A 122 -33.49 0.44 14.08
C LEU A 122 -34.73 -0.33 14.56
N GLY A 123 -35.47 0.18 15.54
CA GLY A 123 -36.67 -0.48 16.08
C GLY A 123 -37.77 -0.63 15.03
N SER A 124 -37.99 0.38 14.20
CA SER A 124 -38.98 0.29 13.11
C SER A 124 -38.59 -0.74 12.04
N LEU A 125 -37.29 -0.93 11.80
CA LEU A 125 -36.79 -1.94 10.87
C LEU A 125 -37.05 -3.35 11.42
N ALA A 126 -36.85 -3.55 12.73
CA ALA A 126 -37.13 -4.81 13.39
C ALA A 126 -38.61 -5.20 13.34
N ILE A 127 -39.52 -4.25 13.50
CA ILE A 127 -40.97 -4.50 13.45
C ILE A 127 -41.40 -4.88 12.02
N GLU A 128 -41.00 -4.07 11.04
CA GLU A 128 -41.36 -4.27 9.62
C GLU A 128 -40.92 -5.64 9.09
N LEU A 129 -39.69 -6.02 9.43
CA LEU A 129 -39.10 -7.27 8.97
C LEU A 129 -39.23 -8.39 10.01
N GLY A 130 -39.94 -8.22 11.12
CA GLY A 130 -40.04 -9.26 12.16
C GLY A 130 -38.67 -9.80 12.61
N LEU A 131 -37.69 -8.92 12.81
CA LEU A 131 -36.31 -9.27 13.16
C LEU A 131 -36.11 -9.30 14.68
N TYR A 132 -35.09 -10.04 15.10
CA TYR A 132 -34.72 -10.09 16.52
C TYR A 132 -33.98 -8.80 16.92
N LYS A 133 -34.52 -8.08 17.90
CA LYS A 133 -33.89 -6.87 18.44
C LYS A 133 -32.93 -7.23 19.57
N THR A 134 -31.76 -6.63 19.58
CA THR A 134 -30.80 -6.73 20.69
C THR A 134 -30.63 -5.36 21.35
N ASN A 135 -29.90 -5.31 22.47
CA ASN A 135 -29.59 -4.04 23.15
C ASN A 135 -28.77 -3.08 22.28
N SER A 136 -28.04 -3.60 21.28
CA SER A 136 -27.11 -2.83 20.45
C SER A 136 -27.53 -2.72 18.98
N GLY A 137 -28.58 -3.42 18.53
CA GLY A 137 -28.96 -3.44 17.12
C GLY A 137 -30.09 -4.42 16.79
N VAL A 138 -30.06 -4.94 15.56
CA VAL A 138 -31.01 -5.94 15.04
C VAL A 138 -30.25 -7.08 14.36
N ILE A 139 -30.72 -8.30 14.54
CA ILE A 139 -30.13 -9.48 13.89
C ILE A 139 -30.95 -9.82 12.65
N VAL A 140 -30.27 -9.97 11.53
CA VAL A 140 -30.85 -10.29 10.22
C VAL A 140 -30.25 -11.59 9.72
N GLU A 141 -31.11 -12.53 9.32
CA GLU A 141 -30.70 -13.73 8.60
C GLU A 141 -30.14 -13.34 7.22
N ARG A 142 -29.11 -14.04 6.76
CA ARG A 142 -28.44 -13.75 5.48
C ARG A 142 -29.41 -13.59 4.30
N GLU A 143 -30.39 -14.49 4.20
CA GLU A 143 -31.37 -14.49 3.10
C GLU A 143 -32.22 -13.21 3.05
N ARG A 144 -32.35 -12.54 4.20
CA ARG A 144 -33.16 -11.35 4.38
C ARG A 144 -32.34 -10.06 4.34
N PHE A 145 -31.02 -10.18 4.14
CA PHE A 145 -30.10 -9.05 4.17
C PHE A 145 -30.37 -8.03 3.05
N ALA A 146 -30.64 -8.50 1.83
CA ALA A 146 -31.00 -7.63 0.70
C ALA A 146 -32.26 -6.80 1.01
N SER A 147 -33.31 -7.44 1.55
CA SER A 147 -34.52 -6.76 1.99
C SER A 147 -34.25 -5.74 3.10
N ALA A 148 -33.37 -6.07 4.05
CA ALA A 148 -32.96 -5.13 5.10
C ALA A 148 -32.22 -3.90 4.53
N LEU A 149 -31.33 -4.08 3.56
CA LEU A 149 -30.67 -2.96 2.87
C LEU A 149 -31.67 -2.09 2.11
N ALA A 150 -32.65 -2.69 1.43
CA ALA A 150 -33.70 -1.96 0.72
C ALA A 150 -34.55 -1.11 1.68
N SER A 151 -34.98 -1.67 2.82
CA SER A 151 -35.71 -0.92 3.85
C SER A 151 -34.86 0.21 4.45
N LEU A 152 -33.57 -0.02 4.71
CA LEU A 152 -32.64 1.02 5.18
C LEU A 152 -32.46 2.15 4.16
N LEU A 153 -32.38 1.82 2.86
CA LEU A 153 -32.31 2.79 1.78
C LEU A 153 -33.59 3.63 1.68
N GLY A 154 -34.76 2.98 1.67
CA GLY A 154 -36.07 3.66 1.60
C GLY A 154 -36.30 4.63 2.76
N ARG A 155 -35.73 4.33 3.94
CA ARG A 155 -35.79 5.17 5.15
C ARG A 155 -34.67 6.21 5.25
N LYS A 156 -33.76 6.28 4.27
CA LYS A 156 -32.56 7.15 4.29
C LYS A 156 -31.65 6.93 5.51
N LEU A 157 -31.58 5.69 5.99
CA LEU A 157 -30.78 5.27 7.15
C LEU A 157 -29.46 4.59 6.78
N LEU A 158 -29.11 4.57 5.49
CA LEU A 158 -27.93 3.89 4.95
C LEU A 158 -26.61 4.68 5.17
N LYS A 159 -26.33 5.08 6.43
CA LYS A 159 -25.12 5.80 6.85
C LYS A 159 -24.86 5.55 8.34
N ASN A 160 -23.63 5.71 8.81
CA ASN A 160 -23.23 5.44 10.20
C ASN A 160 -23.72 4.08 10.73
N LEU A 161 -23.65 3.03 9.91
CA LEU A 161 -24.06 1.67 10.27
C LEU A 161 -22.84 0.75 10.37
N ILE A 162 -22.96 -0.27 11.20
CA ILE A 162 -22.04 -1.40 11.26
C ILE A 162 -22.84 -2.67 10.98
N PHE A 163 -22.34 -3.47 10.03
CA PHE A 163 -22.76 -4.84 9.79
C PHE A 163 -21.70 -5.76 10.37
N GLU A 164 -22.06 -6.51 11.39
CA GLU A 164 -21.15 -7.41 12.10
C GLU A 164 -21.56 -8.86 11.85
N THR A 165 -20.58 -9.66 11.47
CA THR A 165 -20.70 -11.10 11.28
C THR A 165 -19.64 -11.83 12.09
N ASP A 166 -19.68 -13.17 12.10
CA ASP A 166 -18.66 -13.97 12.80
C ASP A 166 -17.24 -13.76 12.24
N ASN A 167 -17.13 -13.36 10.97
CA ASN A 167 -15.86 -13.31 10.24
C ASN A 167 -15.43 -11.89 9.86
N ALA A 168 -16.30 -10.88 10.00
CA ALA A 168 -15.98 -9.53 9.59
C ALA A 168 -16.82 -8.48 10.31
N LYS A 169 -16.28 -7.26 10.30
CA LYS A 169 -16.98 -6.04 10.66
C LYS A 169 -16.95 -5.08 9.49
N ILE A 170 -18.12 -4.66 9.04
CA ILE A 170 -18.28 -3.78 7.90
C ILE A 170 -18.88 -2.47 8.40
N PHE A 171 -18.18 -1.37 8.17
CA PHE A 171 -18.60 -0.04 8.56
C PHE A 171 -19.09 0.70 7.31
N LEU A 172 -20.29 1.25 7.38
CA LEU A 172 -20.87 2.09 6.36
C LEU A 172 -21.02 3.49 6.93
N ARG A 173 -20.01 4.34 6.74
CA ARG A 173 -19.99 5.71 7.27
C ARG A 173 -20.85 6.64 6.42
N ALA A 174 -20.77 6.47 5.11
CA ALA A 174 -21.61 7.12 4.13
C ALA A 174 -22.21 6.07 3.19
N SER A 175 -23.28 6.41 2.46
CA SER A 175 -23.95 5.49 1.54
C SER A 175 -23.07 5.03 0.37
N THR A 176 -21.91 5.64 0.19
CA THR A 176 -20.92 5.36 -0.86
C THR A 176 -19.55 4.96 -0.32
N GLU A 177 -19.39 4.82 1.00
CA GLU A 177 -18.11 4.50 1.63
C GLU A 177 -18.25 3.31 2.58
N VAL A 178 -17.66 2.18 2.19
CA VAL A 178 -17.69 0.92 2.93
C VAL A 178 -16.29 0.59 3.42
N THR A 179 -16.11 0.43 4.72
CA THR A 179 -14.86 -0.10 5.28
C THR A 179 -15.08 -1.51 5.77
N VAL A 180 -14.28 -2.46 5.27
CA VAL A 180 -14.34 -3.87 5.69
C VAL A 180 -13.13 -4.18 6.56
N GLU A 181 -13.38 -4.80 7.71
CA GLU A 181 -12.39 -5.35 8.62
C GLU A 181 -12.60 -6.86 8.72
N THR A 182 -11.64 -7.64 8.24
CA THR A 182 -11.70 -9.11 8.16
C THR A 182 -10.28 -9.66 7.98
N ASP A 183 -10.10 -10.97 7.98
CA ASP A 183 -8.81 -11.59 7.72
C ASP A 183 -8.36 -11.35 6.26
N ASN A 184 -7.04 -11.45 6.04
CA ASN A 184 -6.45 -11.12 4.75
C ASN A 184 -7.01 -11.96 3.58
N SER A 185 -7.38 -13.22 3.86
CA SER A 185 -7.86 -14.14 2.83
C SER A 185 -9.21 -13.69 2.25
N HIS A 186 -10.16 -13.31 3.10
CA HIS A 186 -11.42 -12.72 2.66
C HIS A 186 -11.20 -11.33 2.07
N LEU A 187 -10.33 -10.50 2.66
CA LEU A 187 -10.08 -9.14 2.18
C LEU A 187 -9.51 -9.10 0.76
N LYS A 188 -8.66 -10.07 0.39
CA LYS A 188 -8.15 -10.23 -0.99
C LYS A 188 -9.26 -10.58 -1.97
N THR A 189 -10.17 -11.46 -1.58
CA THR A 189 -11.33 -11.85 -2.41
C THR A 189 -12.29 -10.68 -2.61
N ILE A 190 -12.62 -9.98 -1.52
CA ILE A 190 -13.47 -8.78 -1.53
C ILE A 190 -12.83 -7.66 -2.36
N SER A 191 -11.51 -7.49 -2.30
CA SER A 191 -10.80 -6.48 -3.09
C SER A 191 -10.86 -6.69 -4.59
N ARG A 192 -11.17 -7.89 -5.07
CA ARG A 192 -11.37 -8.18 -6.50
C ARG A 192 -12.76 -7.75 -6.95
N LEU A 193 -13.78 -7.93 -6.10
CA LEU A 193 -15.16 -7.49 -6.40
C LEU A 193 -15.25 -5.98 -6.65
N SER A 194 -14.48 -5.17 -5.92
CA SER A 194 -14.57 -3.71 -6.06
C SER A 194 -13.93 -3.16 -7.35
N ARG A 195 -13.35 -4.02 -8.19
CA ARG A 195 -12.70 -3.63 -9.46
C ARG A 195 -13.57 -3.94 -10.69
N GLU A 196 -14.61 -4.74 -10.50
CA GLU A 196 -15.63 -5.07 -11.51
C GLU A 196 -16.79 -4.07 -11.46
#